data_AF-A0A3D4HE59-F1
#
_entry.id   AF-A0A3D4HE59-F1
#
_cell.length_a   1.000
_cell.length_b   1.000
_cell.length_c   1.000
_cell.angle_alpha   90.00
_cell.angle_beta   90.00
_cell.angle_gamma   90.00
#
_symmetry.space_group_name_H-M   'P 1'
#
loop_
_entity.id
_entity.type
_entity.pdbx_description
1 polymer ?
#
loop_
_entity_poly.entity_id
_entity_poly.type
_entity_poly.pdbx_seq_one_letter_code
_entity_poly.pdbx_strand_id
1 'polypeptide(L)'
;MGIPIFGINIPAPNVKIDKSLLEKYADLYRGIRDRKDTVSWRTLIISIRELLGEKYPDYKKVSHRFHTKGRKLIQLLVNKTYLEPLIPEIEYAVGIRGSVGRGGTDLDLLLLSGRHFPEPILWTLADYAKSLGQNVSVINPVGHYNDGQTRVVGPYKYFRKIKNLIILASTQSKLGGSVSVLANVIKLIRNCDLAKRIEKVEVIIPMFGGSRGHRFGQSQEAGYEVMEAGFNAQMLALITEDILKRLKNEIKNLPTVRFSSIDIHNDEFPKKTFNEVGLEFVSISSSSSLAEGLIKQLLERKIKAPLKLVACDTGAIPRTQKLASNILFAEKSIYNSIQLIYMEKKRISAGIVTDTAIAKIEEWKRRGKSIRIKNIKVSQKPVFKNTIIVYSDDMIDTGGTAEKDLKFISGFYPNCVLKIFVATHPVLSKGFSAIKRIGADVYILGNTLKWEGLEDVKGVEIVDFSPEIYNFIGLSQEVD
;
A
#
# COMPACT_ATOMS: atom_id res chain seq x y z
N MET A 1 35.21 -16.73 4.22
CA MET A 1 35.06 -16.70 5.69
C MET A 1 34.45 -15.36 6.06
N GLY A 2 33.39 -15.34 6.88
CA GLY A 2 32.76 -14.09 7.30
C GLY A 2 33.48 -13.44 8.49
N ILE A 3 33.15 -12.19 8.78
CA ILE A 3 33.62 -11.46 9.95
C ILE A 3 32.52 -11.55 11.01
N PRO A 4 32.81 -12.08 12.22
CA PRO A 4 31.88 -12.05 13.32
C PRO A 4 31.77 -10.61 13.83
N ILE A 5 30.62 -9.97 13.59
CA ILE A 5 30.31 -8.63 14.12
C ILE A 5 28.96 -8.74 14.83
N PHE A 6 28.92 -8.39 16.11
CA PHE A 6 27.73 -8.55 16.98
C PHE A 6 27.17 -9.98 17.04
N GLY A 7 28.04 -11.01 17.05
CA GLY A 7 27.62 -12.41 17.14
C GLY A 7 27.00 -12.99 15.86
N ILE A 8 26.98 -12.23 14.76
CA ILE A 8 26.47 -12.67 13.45
C ILE A 8 27.64 -12.72 12.45
N ASN A 9 27.68 -13.77 11.65
CA ASN A 9 28.72 -13.96 10.65
C ASN A 9 28.34 -13.24 9.34
N ILE A 10 28.93 -12.06 9.10
CA ILE A 10 28.65 -11.25 7.90
C ILE A 10 29.75 -11.52 6.85
N PRO A 11 29.46 -11.58 5.54
CA PRO A 11 30.50 -11.73 4.52
C PRO A 11 31.61 -10.68 4.69
N ALA A 12 32.87 -11.11 4.63
CA ALA A 12 33.98 -10.18 4.76
C ALA A 12 33.96 -9.15 3.61
N PRO A 13 34.16 -7.85 3.89
CA PRO A 13 34.24 -6.82 2.86
C PRO A 13 35.43 -7.11 1.95
N ASN A 14 35.23 -6.88 0.65
CA ASN A 14 36.30 -7.00 -0.36
C ASN A 14 37.33 -5.85 -0.31
N VAL A 15 37.31 -5.08 0.78
CA VAL A 15 38.14 -3.90 1.01
C VAL A 15 38.66 -3.94 2.44
N LYS A 16 39.90 -3.51 2.65
CA LYS A 16 40.48 -3.37 3.98
C LYS A 16 39.84 -2.14 4.64
N ILE A 17 39.00 -2.37 5.64
CA ILE A 17 38.41 -1.33 6.48
C ILE A 17 39.00 -1.41 7.89
N ASP A 18 39.20 -0.25 8.51
CA ASP A 18 39.68 -0.17 9.88
C ASP A 18 38.61 -0.67 10.87
N LYS A 19 39.02 -0.85 12.12
CA LYS A 19 38.13 -1.37 13.17
C LYS A 19 36.93 -0.47 13.43
N SER A 20 37.11 0.85 13.31
CA SER A 20 36.03 1.84 13.50
C SER A 20 34.96 1.83 12.40
N LEU A 21 35.31 1.42 11.18
CA LEU A 21 34.38 1.36 10.05
C LEU A 21 33.73 -0.03 9.85
N LEU A 22 34.19 -1.06 10.57
CA LEU A 22 33.60 -2.41 10.52
C LEU A 22 32.13 -2.42 10.96
N GLU A 23 31.79 -1.66 12.01
CA GLU A 23 30.41 -1.56 12.50
C GLU A 23 29.50 -0.93 11.44
N LYS A 24 29.96 0.17 10.82
CA LYS A 24 29.23 0.82 9.73
C LYS A 24 29.01 -0.11 8.53
N TYR A 25 29.99 -0.95 8.19
CA TYR A 25 29.81 -1.98 7.15
C TYR A 25 28.73 -2.99 7.54
N ALA A 26 28.76 -3.49 8.78
CA ALA A 26 27.76 -4.42 9.28
C ALA A 26 26.35 -3.81 9.30
N ASP A 27 26.21 -2.58 9.75
CA ASP A 27 24.95 -1.83 9.79
C ASP A 27 24.40 -1.60 8.39
N LEU A 28 25.26 -1.15 7.47
CA LEU A 28 24.88 -0.96 6.07
C LEU A 28 24.45 -2.27 5.41
N TYR A 29 25.23 -3.35 5.60
CA TYR A 29 24.91 -4.67 5.05
C TYR A 29 23.56 -5.21 5.54
N ARG A 30 23.29 -5.05 6.84
CA ARG A 30 22.02 -5.42 7.48
C ARG A 30 20.88 -4.54 7.00
N GLY A 31 21.04 -3.22 7.04
CA GLY A 31 20.00 -2.26 6.70
C GLY A 31 19.59 -2.30 5.21
N ILE A 32 20.50 -2.61 4.29
CA ILE A 32 20.12 -2.86 2.88
C ILE A 32 19.20 -4.08 2.76
N ARG A 33 19.31 -5.06 3.65
CA ARG A 33 18.47 -6.27 3.66
C ARG A 33 17.26 -6.15 4.57
N ASP A 34 17.21 -5.13 5.42
CA ASP A 34 16.08 -4.87 6.30
C ASP A 34 14.95 -4.18 5.52
N ARG A 35 13.81 -4.86 5.47
CA ARG A 35 12.58 -4.37 4.84
C ARG A 35 11.78 -3.45 5.76
N LYS A 36 12.00 -3.49 7.08
CA LYS A 36 11.34 -2.60 8.04
C LYS A 36 11.91 -1.18 7.98
N ASP A 37 13.24 -1.07 7.94
CA ASP A 37 13.96 0.19 7.90
C ASP A 37 15.09 0.15 6.87
N THR A 38 14.70 0.25 5.60
CA THR A 38 15.64 0.21 4.50
C THR A 38 16.51 1.46 4.47
N VAL A 39 17.82 1.24 4.34
CA VAL A 39 18.81 2.30 4.12
C VAL A 39 18.38 3.22 2.98
N SER A 40 18.29 4.52 3.27
CA SER A 40 17.97 5.52 2.26
C SER A 40 19.03 5.56 1.15
N TRP A 41 18.63 5.94 -0.07
CA TRP A 41 19.55 6.09 -1.20
C TRP A 41 20.77 6.94 -0.84
N ARG A 42 20.56 8.06 -0.13
CA ARG A 42 21.66 8.91 0.31
C ARG A 42 22.60 8.18 1.28
N THR A 43 22.05 7.55 2.32
CA THR A 43 22.84 6.83 3.34
C THR A 43 23.69 5.74 2.70
N LEU A 44 23.13 5.00 1.72
CA LEU A 44 23.85 4.01 0.94
C LEU A 44 25.10 4.62 0.27
N ILE A 45 24.92 5.72 -0.47
CA ILE A 45 26.02 6.35 -1.22
C ILE A 45 27.11 6.91 -0.29
N ILE A 46 26.73 7.62 0.78
CA ILE A 46 27.70 8.17 1.74
C ILE A 46 28.49 7.04 2.39
N SER A 47 27.79 6.03 2.92
CA SER A 47 28.43 4.96 3.69
C SER A 47 29.39 4.17 2.82
N ILE A 48 29.07 3.92 1.55
CA ILE A 48 30.01 3.29 0.60
C ILE A 48 31.25 4.17 0.41
N ARG A 49 31.11 5.49 0.27
CA ARG A 49 32.26 6.40 0.12
C ARG A 49 33.15 6.40 1.35
N GLU A 50 32.56 6.41 2.55
CA GLU A 50 33.28 6.32 3.82
C GLU A 50 34.04 5.01 3.95
N LEU A 51 33.40 3.87 3.63
CA LEU A 51 34.02 2.55 3.64
C LEU A 51 35.19 2.42 2.64
N LEU A 52 35.22 3.28 1.61
CA LEU A 52 36.33 3.37 0.65
C LEU A 52 37.42 4.36 1.08
N GLY A 53 37.30 4.97 2.27
CA GLY A 53 38.29 5.85 2.86
C GLY A 53 38.17 7.32 2.45
N GLU A 54 37.01 7.76 1.94
CA GLU A 54 36.83 9.17 1.59
C GLU A 54 36.55 10.04 2.82
N LYS A 55 37.43 11.03 3.04
CA LYS A 55 37.38 11.93 4.21
C LYS A 55 36.17 12.87 4.23
N TYR A 56 35.64 13.21 3.06
CA TYR A 56 34.50 14.12 2.89
C TYR A 56 33.44 13.48 1.97
N PRO A 57 32.79 12.41 2.45
CA PRO A 57 31.95 11.54 1.62
C PRO A 57 30.71 12.26 1.03
N ASP A 58 30.29 13.37 1.63
CA ASP A 58 29.18 14.19 1.14
C ASP A 58 29.53 15.06 -0.06
N TYR A 59 30.79 15.49 -0.15
CA TYR A 59 31.22 16.53 -1.09
C TYR A 59 32.18 15.99 -2.16
N LYS A 60 32.88 14.90 -1.88
CA LYS A 60 33.89 14.33 -2.78
C LYS A 60 33.44 13.01 -3.38
N LYS A 61 33.85 12.78 -4.63
CA LYS A 61 33.73 11.50 -5.32
C LYS A 61 34.84 10.56 -4.86
N VAL A 62 34.62 9.25 -5.00
CA VAL A 62 35.67 8.26 -4.75
C VAL A 62 36.83 8.42 -5.73
N SER A 63 38.04 8.48 -5.17
CA SER A 63 39.30 8.54 -5.90
C SER A 63 39.47 7.35 -6.86
N HIS A 64 40.02 7.58 -8.05
CA HIS A 64 40.15 6.56 -9.11
C HIS A 64 40.84 5.27 -8.64
N ARG A 65 41.85 5.39 -7.76
CA ARG A 65 42.56 4.25 -7.17
C ARG A 65 41.67 3.26 -6.40
N PHE A 66 40.48 3.68 -5.98
CA PHE A 66 39.52 2.84 -5.24
C PHE A 66 38.38 2.31 -6.11
N HIS A 67 38.34 2.61 -7.42
CA HIS A 67 37.20 2.23 -8.27
C HIS A 67 36.98 0.71 -8.34
N THR A 68 38.01 -0.08 -8.61
CA THR A 68 37.90 -1.55 -8.66
C THR A 68 37.43 -2.15 -7.33
N LYS A 69 37.97 -1.63 -6.23
CA LYS A 69 37.58 -2.02 -4.86
C LYS A 69 36.13 -1.62 -4.56
N GLY A 70 35.72 -0.43 -4.98
CA GLY A 70 34.37 0.10 -4.85
C GLY A 70 33.35 -0.73 -5.61
N ARG A 71 33.62 -1.13 -6.87
CA ARG A 71 32.73 -2.03 -7.63
C ARG A 71 32.49 -3.34 -6.89
N LYS A 72 33.57 -3.97 -6.39
CA LYS A 72 33.48 -5.22 -5.62
C LYS A 72 32.73 -5.05 -4.29
N LEU A 73 32.88 -3.91 -3.63
CA LEU A 73 32.13 -3.60 -2.40
C LEU A 73 30.64 -3.41 -2.69
N ILE A 74 30.30 -2.61 -3.70
CA ILE A 74 28.90 -2.39 -4.13
C ILE A 74 28.25 -3.72 -4.45
N GLN A 75 28.88 -4.54 -5.32
CA GLN A 75 28.38 -5.87 -5.67
C GLN A 75 28.16 -6.75 -4.44
N LEU A 76 29.12 -6.80 -3.51
CA LEU A 76 28.97 -7.57 -2.28
C LEU A 76 27.78 -7.10 -1.42
N LEU A 77 27.61 -5.78 -1.28
CA LEU A 77 26.54 -5.19 -0.47
C LEU A 77 25.16 -5.48 -1.08
N VAL A 78 25.00 -5.34 -2.40
CA VAL A 78 23.69 -5.40 -3.05
C VAL A 78 23.32 -6.78 -3.64
N ASN A 79 24.25 -7.73 -3.68
CA ASN A 79 23.99 -9.08 -4.18
C ASN A 79 22.77 -9.73 -3.50
N LYS A 80 21.85 -10.28 -4.29
CA LYS A 80 20.57 -10.88 -3.86
C LYS A 80 19.63 -9.91 -3.15
N THR A 81 19.73 -8.62 -3.46
CA THR A 81 18.85 -7.58 -2.89
C THR A 81 18.05 -6.89 -3.99
N TYR A 82 17.08 -6.07 -3.60
CA TYR A 82 16.30 -5.24 -4.52
C TYR A 82 17.11 -4.07 -5.13
N LEU A 83 18.35 -3.84 -4.69
CA LEU A 83 19.25 -2.84 -5.27
C LEU A 83 20.18 -3.41 -6.35
N GLU A 84 20.25 -4.74 -6.48
CA GLU A 84 21.15 -5.40 -7.43
C GLU A 84 20.99 -4.91 -8.88
N PRO A 85 19.77 -4.69 -9.40
CA PRO A 85 19.66 -4.20 -10.77
C PRO A 85 20.15 -2.75 -10.94
N LEU A 86 20.30 -1.98 -9.84
CA LEU A 86 20.73 -0.58 -9.81
C LEU A 86 22.24 -0.40 -9.59
N ILE A 87 23.06 -1.46 -9.69
CA ILE A 87 24.52 -1.36 -9.54
C ILE A 87 25.11 -0.20 -10.37
N PRO A 88 24.77 0.00 -11.67
CA PRO A 88 25.33 1.10 -12.46
C PRO A 88 24.99 2.49 -11.90
N GLU A 89 23.74 2.68 -11.46
CA GLU A 89 23.26 3.90 -10.82
C GLU A 89 24.01 4.17 -9.51
N ILE A 90 24.24 3.12 -8.71
CA ILE A 90 25.01 3.20 -7.45
C ILE A 90 26.48 3.53 -7.72
N GLU A 91 27.14 2.83 -8.66
CA GLU A 91 28.53 3.09 -9.06
C GLU A 91 28.71 4.54 -9.50
N TYR A 92 27.82 5.02 -10.36
CA TYR A 92 27.84 6.40 -10.83
C TYR A 92 27.66 7.39 -9.68
N ALA A 93 26.68 7.16 -8.80
CA ALA A 93 26.39 8.01 -7.66
C ALA A 93 27.54 8.02 -6.65
N VAL A 94 28.26 6.92 -6.44
CA VAL A 94 29.47 6.88 -5.60
C VAL A 94 30.65 7.64 -6.25
N GLY A 95 30.65 7.79 -7.57
CA GLY A 95 31.69 8.49 -8.34
C GLY A 95 32.63 7.57 -9.10
N ILE A 96 32.27 6.29 -9.24
CA ILE A 96 33.01 5.28 -9.99
C ILE A 96 32.57 5.36 -11.46
N ARG A 97 33.38 6.02 -12.29
CA ARG A 97 33.08 6.25 -13.71
C ARG A 97 33.97 5.33 -14.54
N GLY A 98 33.40 4.29 -15.15
CA GLY A 98 34.17 3.40 -16.04
C GLY A 98 33.43 2.19 -16.61
N SER A 99 32.20 1.89 -16.17
CA SER A 99 31.38 0.75 -16.60
C SER A 99 30.00 1.16 -17.11
N VAL A 100 29.76 2.47 -17.18
CA VAL A 100 28.42 3.03 -17.10
C VAL A 100 27.85 3.24 -18.50
N GLY A 101 27.06 2.28 -18.98
CA GLY A 101 26.42 2.33 -20.30
C GLY A 101 26.58 1.09 -21.19
N ARG A 102 27.10 -0.04 -20.68
CA ARG A 102 27.20 -1.28 -21.47
C ARG A 102 26.53 -2.45 -20.72
N GLY A 103 25.35 -2.88 -21.19
CA GLY A 103 24.86 -4.25 -20.96
C GLY A 103 23.97 -4.51 -19.73
N GLY A 104 23.26 -3.51 -19.20
CA GLY A 104 22.26 -3.76 -18.15
C GLY A 104 20.87 -4.01 -18.72
N THR A 105 20.13 -4.99 -18.18
CA THR A 105 18.73 -5.25 -18.53
C THR A 105 17.84 -4.10 -18.06
N ASP A 106 16.96 -3.60 -18.93
CA ASP A 106 15.93 -2.61 -18.60
C ASP A 106 15.09 -3.06 -17.40
N LEU A 107 14.54 -2.10 -16.65
CA LEU A 107 13.70 -2.38 -15.48
C LEU A 107 12.24 -2.45 -15.90
N ASP A 108 11.59 -3.57 -15.58
CA ASP A 108 10.14 -3.69 -15.73
C ASP A 108 9.43 -2.83 -14.67
N LEU A 109 10.00 -2.80 -13.47
CA LEU A 109 9.41 -2.09 -12.34
C LEU A 109 10.49 -1.46 -11.44
N LEU A 110 10.36 -0.15 -11.21
CA LEU A 110 11.07 0.59 -10.17
C LEU A 110 10.07 1.04 -9.10
N LEU A 111 10.26 0.61 -7.86
CA LEU A 111 9.42 0.94 -6.72
C LEU A 111 10.11 1.98 -5.83
N LEU A 112 9.44 3.09 -5.55
CA LEU A 112 9.88 4.10 -4.59
C LEU A 112 8.97 4.07 -3.37
N SER A 113 9.55 3.99 -2.17
CA SER A 113 8.79 4.26 -0.95
C SER A 113 8.57 5.76 -0.79
N GLY A 114 7.32 6.17 -0.57
CA GLY A 114 7.00 7.55 -0.20
C GLY A 114 6.91 7.79 1.31
N ARG A 115 7.51 6.93 2.13
CA ARG A 115 7.49 7.00 3.59
C ARG A 115 8.89 6.78 4.17
N HIS A 116 9.09 7.27 5.39
CA HIS A 116 10.30 7.01 6.18
C HIS A 116 10.53 5.52 6.45
N PHE A 117 9.45 4.85 6.85
CA PHE A 117 9.42 3.40 7.03
C PHE A 117 8.60 2.80 5.89
N PRO A 118 9.21 2.00 5.00
CA PRO A 118 8.51 1.37 3.90
C PRO A 118 7.33 0.50 4.36
N GLU A 119 6.25 0.54 3.59
CA GLU A 119 5.08 -0.29 3.85
C GLU A 119 5.35 -1.75 3.44
N PRO A 120 4.83 -2.75 4.15
CA PRO A 120 4.97 -4.16 3.77
C PRO A 120 4.50 -4.42 2.33
N ILE A 121 3.42 -3.74 1.93
CA ILE A 121 2.84 -3.89 0.59
C ILE A 121 3.82 -3.50 -0.53
N LEU A 122 4.78 -2.60 -0.27
CA LEU A 122 5.86 -2.27 -1.21
C LEU A 122 6.72 -3.51 -1.51
N TRP A 123 7.04 -4.28 -0.46
CA TRP A 123 7.92 -5.44 -0.55
C TRP A 123 7.21 -6.66 -1.10
N THR A 124 5.99 -6.91 -0.67
CA THR A 124 5.18 -7.99 -1.24
C THR A 124 4.87 -7.74 -2.71
N LEU A 125 4.69 -6.48 -3.13
CA LEU A 125 4.58 -6.11 -4.55
C LEU A 125 5.87 -6.38 -5.32
N ALA A 126 7.02 -6.03 -4.75
CA ALA A 126 8.31 -6.34 -5.35
C ALA A 126 8.54 -7.85 -5.51
N ASP A 127 8.22 -8.63 -4.48
CA ASP A 127 8.38 -10.09 -4.46
C ASP A 127 7.41 -10.76 -5.44
N TYR A 128 6.14 -10.33 -5.46
CA TYR A 128 5.14 -10.83 -6.40
C TYR A 128 5.59 -10.59 -7.85
N ALA A 129 5.99 -9.36 -8.19
CA ALA A 129 6.50 -9.05 -9.52
C ALA A 129 7.75 -9.87 -9.88
N LYS A 130 8.70 -10.05 -8.95
CA LYS A 130 9.87 -10.93 -9.16
C LYS A 130 9.48 -12.39 -9.38
N SER A 131 8.47 -12.89 -8.68
CA SER A 131 7.97 -14.26 -8.85
C SER A 131 7.39 -14.50 -10.26
N LEU A 132 6.94 -13.44 -10.93
CA LEU A 132 6.51 -13.44 -12.33
C LEU A 132 7.65 -13.17 -13.33
N GLY A 133 8.91 -13.27 -12.89
CA GLY A 133 10.10 -13.11 -13.72
C GLY A 133 10.46 -11.67 -14.08
N GLN A 134 9.83 -10.67 -13.45
CA GLN A 134 10.10 -9.26 -13.75
C GLN A 134 11.44 -8.80 -13.15
N ASN A 135 12.12 -7.89 -13.85
CA ASN A 135 13.31 -7.21 -13.35
C ASN A 135 12.93 -6.00 -12.48
N VAL A 136 12.93 -6.21 -11.17
CA VAL A 136 12.39 -5.25 -10.19
C VAL A 136 13.48 -4.66 -9.30
N SER A 137 13.43 -3.34 -9.11
CA SER A 137 14.22 -2.63 -8.09
C SER A 137 13.35 -1.85 -7.12
N VAL A 138 13.83 -1.70 -5.89
CA VAL A 138 13.21 -0.84 -4.87
C VAL A 138 14.22 0.20 -4.42
N ILE A 139 13.79 1.44 -4.22
CA ILE A 139 14.62 2.49 -3.63
C ILE A 139 13.83 3.10 -2.48
N ASN A 140 14.51 3.33 -1.36
CA ASN A 140 14.02 4.25 -0.33
C ASN A 140 14.62 5.64 -0.59
N PRO A 141 13.90 6.57 -1.24
CA PRO A 141 14.39 7.92 -1.46
C PRO A 141 14.26 8.80 -0.21
N VAL A 142 13.49 8.39 0.80
CA VAL A 142 13.23 9.19 2.00
C VAL A 142 14.33 8.91 3.02
N GLY A 143 15.06 9.96 3.41
CA GLY A 143 16.13 9.87 4.41
C GLY A 143 15.69 10.32 5.79
N HIS A 144 16.20 9.62 6.81
CA HIS A 144 16.21 10.08 8.20
C HIS A 144 17.44 10.94 8.43
N TYR A 145 17.25 12.14 8.97
CA TYR A 145 18.34 13.06 9.26
C TYR A 145 18.32 13.44 10.74
N ASN A 146 19.49 13.60 11.33
CA ASN A 146 19.67 13.89 12.76
C ASN A 146 19.01 15.20 13.21
N ASP A 147 18.70 16.10 12.27
CA ASP A 147 18.01 17.36 12.52
C ASP A 147 16.47 17.26 12.45
N GLY A 148 15.93 16.04 12.31
CA GLY A 148 14.49 15.78 12.23
C GLY A 148 13.84 16.22 10.91
N GLN A 149 14.60 16.78 9.97
CA GLN A 149 14.06 17.19 8.68
C GLN A 149 13.94 16.01 7.72
N THR A 150 12.78 15.88 7.09
CA THR A 150 12.63 14.91 5.99
C THR A 150 13.29 15.47 4.74
N ARG A 151 14.23 14.73 4.16
CA ARG A 151 14.75 15.05 2.81
C ARG A 151 14.62 13.83 1.91
N VAL A 152 14.39 14.12 0.64
CA VAL A 152 14.13 13.12 -0.39
C VAL A 152 15.25 13.19 -1.42
N VAL A 153 15.92 12.06 -1.65
CA VAL A 153 17.04 11.97 -2.57
C VAL A 153 16.91 10.67 -3.38
N GLY A 154 16.79 10.80 -4.69
CA GLY A 154 16.85 9.68 -5.63
C GLY A 154 18.17 9.62 -6.40
N PRO A 155 18.38 8.58 -7.21
CA PRO A 155 19.46 8.55 -8.20
C PRO A 155 19.41 9.80 -9.10
N TYR A 156 20.59 10.41 -9.31
CA TYR A 156 20.72 11.56 -10.21
C TYR A 156 20.69 11.13 -11.68
N LYS A 157 21.23 9.94 -11.97
CA LYS A 157 21.36 9.40 -13.33
C LYS A 157 20.89 7.95 -13.37
N TYR A 158 20.15 7.62 -14.42
CA TYR A 158 19.54 6.35 -14.77
C TYR A 158 20.01 5.93 -16.16
N PHE A 159 20.58 4.74 -16.26
CA PHE A 159 21.20 4.28 -17.50
C PHE A 159 20.25 3.44 -18.36
N ARG A 160 19.20 2.90 -17.74
CA ARG A 160 18.30 1.89 -18.30
C ARG A 160 16.90 2.45 -18.47
N LYS A 161 16.12 1.90 -19.39
CA LYS A 161 14.69 2.22 -19.45
C LYS A 161 13.96 1.58 -18.27
N ILE A 162 12.87 2.21 -17.88
CA ILE A 162 11.99 1.83 -16.78
C ILE A 162 10.59 1.77 -17.36
N LYS A 163 9.98 0.59 -17.45
CA LYS A 163 8.62 0.45 -17.97
C LYS A 163 7.62 1.10 -17.01
N ASN A 164 7.66 0.72 -15.74
CA ASN A 164 6.79 1.32 -14.71
C ASN A 164 7.62 1.84 -13.54
N LEU A 165 7.41 3.11 -13.18
CA LEU A 165 7.78 3.67 -11.90
C LEU A 165 6.55 3.64 -10.99
N ILE A 166 6.62 2.96 -9.85
CA ILE A 166 5.59 3.02 -8.81
C ILE A 166 6.10 3.83 -7.64
N ILE A 167 5.37 4.88 -7.27
CA ILE A 167 5.58 5.60 -6.02
C ILE A 167 4.48 5.15 -5.07
N LEU A 168 4.84 4.42 -4.02
CA LEU A 168 3.87 3.83 -3.09
C LEU A 168 4.01 4.45 -1.70
N ALA A 169 2.91 5.05 -1.21
CA ALA A 169 2.81 5.53 0.16
C ALA A 169 1.37 5.77 0.60
N SER A 170 0.96 5.17 1.72
CA SER A 170 -0.19 5.66 2.46
C SER A 170 0.11 7.03 3.07
N THR A 171 -0.92 7.87 3.09
CA THR A 171 -0.89 9.20 3.71
C THR A 171 -1.50 9.21 5.12
N GLN A 172 -1.81 8.04 5.70
CA GLN A 172 -2.36 7.93 7.05
C GLN A 172 -1.32 8.35 8.12
N SER A 173 -1.56 9.50 8.75
CA SER A 173 -0.65 10.15 9.70
C SER A 173 -0.35 9.31 10.94
N LYS A 174 -1.33 8.53 11.43
CA LYS A 174 -1.16 7.73 12.65
C LYS A 174 0.02 6.74 12.58
N LEU A 175 0.31 6.24 11.39
CA LEU A 175 1.43 5.32 11.17
C LEU A 175 2.67 6.02 10.63
N GLY A 176 2.69 7.36 10.57
CA GLY A 176 3.77 8.15 9.99
C GLY A 176 3.66 8.35 8.49
N GLY A 177 2.47 8.16 7.90
CA GLY A 177 2.17 8.57 6.53
C GLY A 177 2.10 10.09 6.41
N SER A 178 2.48 10.65 5.26
CA SER A 178 2.45 12.09 5.04
C SER A 178 2.29 12.43 3.56
N VAL A 179 1.28 13.24 3.26
CA VAL A 179 1.04 13.74 1.91
C VAL A 179 2.20 14.64 1.45
N SER A 180 2.82 15.39 2.36
CA SER A 180 3.95 16.26 2.01
C SER A 180 5.22 15.47 1.66
N VAL A 181 5.46 14.35 2.34
CA VAL A 181 6.58 13.45 2.00
C VAL A 181 6.33 12.80 0.64
N LEU A 182 5.13 12.26 0.41
CA LEU A 182 4.73 11.72 -0.89
C LEU A 182 4.90 12.76 -2.00
N ALA A 183 4.41 13.99 -1.80
CA ALA A 183 4.56 15.07 -2.75
C ALA A 183 6.03 15.38 -3.08
N ASN A 184 6.93 15.34 -2.09
CA ASN A 184 8.36 15.53 -2.32
C ASN A 184 9.02 14.36 -3.04
N VAL A 185 8.49 13.14 -2.91
CA VAL A 185 8.95 11.97 -3.66
C VAL A 185 8.49 12.04 -5.11
N ILE A 186 7.27 12.49 -5.38
CA ILE A 186 6.76 12.79 -6.73
C ILE A 186 7.65 13.81 -7.43
N LYS A 187 8.17 14.82 -6.71
CA LYS A 187 9.12 15.80 -7.27
C LYS A 187 10.40 15.20 -7.85
N LEU A 188 10.76 13.96 -7.52
CA LEU A 188 11.89 13.28 -8.16
C LEU A 188 11.69 13.11 -9.68
N ILE A 189 10.42 13.02 -10.15
CA ILE A 189 10.08 12.93 -11.58
C ILE A 189 10.60 14.14 -12.35
N ARG A 190 10.74 15.31 -11.71
CA ARG A 190 11.33 16.51 -12.32
C ARG A 190 12.78 16.31 -12.80
N ASN A 191 13.47 15.27 -12.33
CA ASN A 191 14.76 14.91 -12.90
C ASN A 191 14.58 14.44 -14.36
N CYS A 192 15.07 15.24 -15.31
CA CYS A 192 14.98 14.94 -16.74
C CYS A 192 15.63 13.62 -17.16
N ASP A 193 16.68 13.18 -16.47
CA ASP A 193 17.31 11.89 -16.76
C ASP A 193 16.40 10.73 -16.32
N LEU A 194 15.72 10.86 -15.18
CA LEU A 194 14.69 9.91 -14.75
C LEU A 194 13.48 9.92 -15.71
N ALA A 195 12.91 11.09 -15.98
CA ALA A 195 11.70 11.23 -16.80
C ALA A 195 11.88 10.69 -18.23
N LYS A 196 13.06 10.87 -18.84
CA LYS A 196 13.38 10.33 -20.18
C LYS A 196 13.45 8.80 -20.24
N ARG A 197 13.60 8.15 -19.08
CA ARG A 197 13.78 6.70 -18.98
C ARG A 197 12.50 5.97 -18.63
N ILE A 198 11.49 6.66 -18.11
CA ILE A 198 10.25 6.06 -17.65
C ILE A 198 9.18 6.14 -18.75
N GLU A 199 8.44 5.06 -18.94
CA GLU A 199 7.23 5.05 -19.76
C GLU A 199 6.00 5.49 -18.95
N LYS A 200 5.77 4.86 -17.79
CA LYS A 200 4.60 5.13 -16.93
C LYS A 200 4.98 5.38 -15.48
N VAL A 201 4.28 6.31 -14.83
CA VAL A 201 4.36 6.57 -13.39
C VAL A 201 3.00 6.29 -12.75
N GLU A 202 2.99 5.40 -11.78
CA GLU A 202 1.83 5.05 -10.98
C GLU A 202 2.08 5.53 -9.55
N VAL A 203 1.31 6.52 -9.11
CA VAL A 203 1.33 6.97 -7.72
C VAL A 203 0.22 6.24 -6.96
N ILE A 204 0.62 5.25 -6.17
CA ILE A 204 -0.30 4.38 -5.44
C ILE A 204 -0.32 4.80 -3.98
N ILE A 205 -1.52 5.12 -3.49
CA ILE A 205 -1.78 5.54 -2.12
C ILE A 205 -2.64 4.44 -1.48
N PRO A 206 -2.05 3.36 -0.92
CA PRO A 206 -2.82 2.22 -0.41
C PRO A 206 -3.95 2.61 0.53
N MET A 207 -3.69 3.56 1.42
CA MET A 207 -4.71 4.20 2.24
C MET A 207 -4.59 5.72 2.15
N PHE A 208 -5.61 6.36 1.59
CA PHE A 208 -5.70 7.81 1.44
C PHE A 208 -6.24 8.45 2.73
N GLY A 209 -5.34 9.06 3.50
CA GLY A 209 -5.66 9.81 4.72
C GLY A 209 -6.59 10.99 4.45
N GLY A 210 -7.51 11.25 5.38
CA GLY A 210 -8.51 12.31 5.24
C GLY A 210 -9.67 12.01 4.30
N SER A 211 -9.75 10.80 3.72
CA SER A 211 -10.84 10.38 2.81
C SER A 211 -12.25 10.39 3.43
N ARG A 212 -12.36 10.36 4.76
CA ARG A 212 -13.63 10.57 5.49
C ARG A 212 -14.01 12.06 5.63
N GLY A 213 -13.05 12.98 5.52
CA GLY A 213 -13.23 14.44 5.55
C GLY A 213 -13.74 15.01 4.22
N HIS A 214 -14.73 14.35 3.60
CA HIS A 214 -15.35 14.79 2.34
C HIS A 214 -16.65 15.61 2.57
N ARG A 215 -17.01 15.89 3.82
CA ARG A 215 -18.20 16.66 4.20
C ARG A 215 -17.80 17.77 5.18
N PHE A 216 -18.33 18.97 4.98
CA PHE A 216 -18.24 20.08 5.93
C PHE A 216 -19.33 20.00 7.01
N GLY A 217 -19.09 20.63 8.16
CA GLY A 217 -20.01 20.79 9.29
C GLY A 217 -20.10 19.58 10.23
N GLN A 218 -19.03 18.81 10.42
CA GLN A 218 -19.05 17.66 11.33
C GLN A 218 -18.92 18.04 12.81
N SER A 219 -18.34 19.20 13.13
CA SER A 219 -18.23 19.74 14.47
C SER A 219 -18.87 21.13 14.56
N GLN A 220 -19.81 21.30 15.49
CA GLN A 220 -20.36 22.62 15.82
C GLN A 220 -19.32 23.52 16.53
N GLU A 221 -18.25 22.93 17.06
CA GLU A 221 -17.20 23.62 17.82
C GLU A 221 -15.97 23.96 16.94
N ALA A 222 -15.90 23.46 15.70
CA ALA A 222 -14.79 23.73 14.79
C ALA A 222 -15.04 25.04 14.01
N GLY A 223 -14.23 26.07 14.26
CA GLY A 223 -14.35 27.36 13.58
C GLY A 223 -14.10 27.28 12.06
N TYR A 224 -13.15 26.44 11.63
CA TYR A 224 -12.85 26.17 10.22
C TYR A 224 -12.64 24.68 10.00
N GLU A 225 -13.41 24.09 9.09
CA GLU A 225 -13.18 22.72 8.62
C GLU A 225 -12.57 22.74 7.22
N VAL A 226 -11.57 21.88 7.00
CA VAL A 226 -10.96 21.67 5.69
C VAL A 226 -11.43 20.31 5.18
N MET A 227 -11.89 20.26 3.93
CA MET A 227 -12.10 18.98 3.25
C MET A 227 -10.74 18.34 2.94
N GLU A 228 -10.21 17.56 3.89
CA GLU A 228 -8.89 16.94 3.79
C GLU A 228 -8.73 16.11 2.51
N ALA A 229 -9.78 15.39 2.10
CA ALA A 229 -9.77 14.62 0.85
C ALA A 229 -9.48 15.50 -0.38
N GLY A 230 -10.17 16.65 -0.47
CA GLY A 230 -9.99 17.62 -1.55
C GLY A 230 -8.65 18.33 -1.49
N PHE A 231 -8.25 18.80 -0.30
CA PHE A 231 -6.97 19.48 -0.10
C PHE A 231 -5.77 18.58 -0.45
N ASN A 232 -5.78 17.33 0.03
CA ASN A 232 -4.71 16.37 -0.23
C ASN A 232 -4.62 16.03 -1.73
N ALA A 233 -5.76 15.82 -2.40
CA ALA A 233 -5.80 15.59 -3.84
C ALA A 233 -5.27 16.81 -4.61
N GLN A 234 -5.70 18.02 -4.24
CA GLN A 234 -5.28 19.26 -4.88
C GLN A 234 -3.77 19.48 -4.77
N MET A 235 -3.18 19.26 -3.59
CA MET A 235 -1.74 19.41 -3.40
C MET A 235 -0.94 18.46 -4.30
N LEU A 236 -1.35 17.18 -4.38
CA LEU A 236 -0.69 16.18 -5.23
C LEU A 236 -0.87 16.48 -6.72
N ALA A 237 -2.08 16.88 -7.13
CA ALA A 237 -2.42 17.23 -8.49
C ALA A 237 -1.60 18.43 -8.99
N LEU A 238 -1.61 19.55 -8.25
CA LEU A 238 -0.91 20.78 -8.64
C LEU A 238 0.61 20.61 -8.73
N ILE A 239 1.21 19.89 -7.77
CA ILE A 239 2.66 19.61 -7.80
C ILE A 239 3.02 18.77 -9.02
N THR A 240 2.19 17.78 -9.35
CA THR A 240 2.44 16.91 -10.51
C THR A 240 2.24 17.67 -11.81
N GLU A 241 1.20 18.49 -11.91
CA GLU A 241 0.94 19.33 -13.06
C GLU A 241 2.11 20.30 -13.34
N ASP A 242 2.64 20.97 -12.30
CA ASP A 242 3.81 21.86 -12.41
C ASP A 242 5.04 21.11 -12.94
N ILE A 243 5.30 19.90 -12.41
CA ILE A 243 6.40 19.05 -12.87
C ILE A 243 6.25 18.72 -14.35
N LEU A 244 5.06 18.27 -14.77
CA LEU A 244 4.80 17.87 -16.15
C LEU A 244 4.86 19.05 -17.12
N LYS A 245 4.30 20.20 -16.76
CA LYS A 245 4.40 21.46 -17.54
C LYS A 245 5.85 21.85 -17.77
N ARG A 246 6.68 21.77 -16.73
CA ARG A 246 8.12 22.05 -16.84
C ARG A 246 8.82 21.04 -17.73
N LEU A 247 8.61 19.74 -17.50
CA LEU A 247 9.26 18.68 -18.27
C LEU A 247 8.89 18.74 -19.76
N LYS A 248 7.68 19.20 -20.11
CA LYS A 248 7.24 19.36 -21.50
C LYS A 248 8.19 20.23 -22.33
N ASN A 249 8.84 21.20 -21.69
CA ASN A 249 9.81 22.09 -22.33
C ASN A 249 11.21 21.48 -22.41
N GLU A 250 11.50 20.44 -21.61
CA GLU A 250 12.84 19.86 -21.45
C GLU A 250 12.98 18.49 -22.15
N ILE A 251 11.87 17.76 -22.37
CA ILE A 251 11.86 16.40 -22.92
C ILE A 251 10.69 16.20 -23.90
N LYS A 252 10.92 15.42 -24.97
CA LYS A 252 9.93 15.21 -26.05
C LYS A 252 8.76 14.30 -25.65
N ASN A 253 9.05 13.21 -24.95
CA ASN A 253 8.07 12.22 -24.52
C ASN A 253 7.97 12.28 -23.01
N LEU A 254 6.84 12.77 -22.50
CA LEU A 254 6.55 12.77 -21.08
C LEU A 254 6.09 11.37 -20.65
N PRO A 255 6.42 10.93 -19.43
CA PRO A 255 5.81 9.74 -18.88
C PRO A 255 4.32 9.99 -18.62
N THR A 256 3.48 8.97 -18.85
CA THR A 256 2.08 9.01 -18.42
C THR A 256 2.03 8.87 -16.90
N VAL A 257 1.30 9.75 -16.22
CA VAL A 257 1.17 9.74 -14.75
C VAL A 257 -0.27 9.45 -14.35
N ARG A 258 -0.46 8.46 -13.49
CA ARG A 258 -1.76 8.09 -12.92
C ARG A 258 -1.67 8.00 -11.41
N PHE A 259 -2.76 8.39 -10.74
CA PHE A 259 -2.93 8.23 -9.30
C PHE A 259 -3.91 7.12 -9.01
N SER A 260 -3.69 6.40 -7.92
CA SER A 260 -4.61 5.36 -7.48
C SER A 260 -4.63 5.20 -5.98
N SER A 261 -5.77 4.80 -5.44
CA SER A 261 -5.93 4.39 -4.04
C SER A 261 -6.65 3.06 -3.97
N ILE A 262 -6.40 2.26 -2.94
CA ILE A 262 -7.13 0.99 -2.75
C ILE A 262 -8.40 1.28 -1.97
N ASP A 263 -9.55 0.86 -2.52
CA ASP A 263 -10.93 1.06 -2.01
C ASP A 263 -11.16 2.31 -1.13
N ILE A 264 -10.74 3.48 -1.62
CA ILE A 264 -10.92 4.76 -0.93
C ILE A 264 -12.38 4.98 -0.53
N HIS A 265 -12.59 5.62 0.62
CA HIS A 265 -13.92 5.86 1.19
C HIS A 265 -14.87 6.60 0.23
N ASN A 266 -14.38 7.67 -0.39
CA ASN A 266 -15.05 8.43 -1.44
C ASN A 266 -13.99 8.87 -2.45
N ASP A 267 -14.17 8.52 -3.72
CA ASP A 267 -13.26 8.86 -4.82
C ASP A 267 -13.75 10.03 -5.67
N GLU A 268 -15.00 10.47 -5.55
CA GLU A 268 -15.60 11.52 -6.39
C GLU A 268 -14.80 12.81 -6.36
N PHE A 269 -14.44 13.28 -5.15
CA PHE A 269 -13.67 14.51 -5.00
C PHE A 269 -12.24 14.39 -5.54
N PRO A 270 -11.41 13.40 -5.09
CA PRO A 270 -10.11 13.18 -5.69
C PRO A 270 -10.16 13.05 -7.22
N LYS A 271 -11.08 12.23 -7.76
CA LYS A 271 -11.26 12.06 -9.21
C LYS A 271 -11.47 13.38 -9.92
N LYS A 272 -12.40 14.20 -9.42
CA LYS A 272 -12.67 15.52 -10.01
C LYS A 272 -11.42 16.40 -10.00
N THR A 273 -10.72 16.50 -8.86
CA THR A 273 -9.53 17.35 -8.71
C THR A 273 -8.37 16.92 -9.60
N PHE A 274 -8.11 15.62 -9.75
CA PHE A 274 -7.09 15.14 -10.67
C PHE A 274 -7.49 15.36 -12.14
N ASN A 275 -8.75 15.10 -12.49
CA ASN A 275 -9.24 15.29 -13.86
C ASN A 275 -9.19 16.76 -14.31
N GLU A 276 -9.41 17.72 -13.40
CA GLU A 276 -9.33 19.17 -13.68
C GLU A 276 -7.95 19.61 -14.19
N VAL A 277 -6.87 18.88 -13.86
CA VAL A 277 -5.51 19.13 -14.34
C VAL A 277 -5.03 18.09 -15.37
N GLY A 278 -5.94 17.28 -15.91
CA GLY A 278 -5.63 16.27 -16.93
C GLY A 278 -4.89 15.03 -16.40
N LEU A 279 -5.04 14.72 -15.11
CA LEU A 279 -4.50 13.51 -14.48
C LEU A 279 -5.63 12.52 -14.16
N GLU A 280 -5.36 11.23 -14.25
CA GLU A 280 -6.33 10.20 -13.88
C GLU A 280 -6.18 9.79 -12.40
N PHE A 281 -7.31 9.59 -11.72
CA PHE A 281 -7.37 8.97 -10.39
C PHE A 281 -8.32 7.76 -10.39
N VAL A 282 -7.84 6.62 -9.92
CA VAL A 282 -8.62 5.37 -9.88
C VAL A 282 -8.66 4.76 -8.49
N SER A 283 -9.82 4.19 -8.13
CA SER A 283 -9.96 3.36 -6.93
C SER A 283 -9.75 1.89 -7.31
N ILE A 284 -8.60 1.33 -6.91
CA ILE A 284 -8.28 -0.10 -7.06
C ILE A 284 -9.15 -0.88 -6.10
N SER A 285 -9.81 -1.92 -6.58
CA SER A 285 -10.66 -2.73 -5.70
C SER A 285 -9.93 -3.92 -5.10
N SER A 286 -9.98 -4.05 -3.77
CA SER A 286 -9.40 -5.18 -3.03
C SER A 286 -10.35 -6.37 -2.85
N SER A 287 -11.56 -6.24 -3.37
CA SER A 287 -12.65 -7.20 -3.16
C SER A 287 -12.36 -8.63 -3.62
N SER A 288 -11.42 -8.84 -4.55
CA SER A 288 -11.06 -10.20 -5.03
C SER A 288 -10.22 -10.92 -3.99
N SER A 289 -9.06 -10.37 -3.62
CA SER A 289 -8.21 -10.90 -2.56
C SER A 289 -8.94 -11.03 -1.21
N LEU A 290 -9.80 -10.08 -0.85
CA LEU A 290 -10.62 -10.20 0.37
C LEU A 290 -11.59 -11.39 0.31
N ALA A 291 -12.20 -11.65 -0.85
CA ALA A 291 -13.07 -12.81 -1.05
C ALA A 291 -12.29 -14.12 -0.96
N GLU A 292 -11.09 -14.19 -1.57
CA GLU A 292 -10.22 -15.37 -1.50
C GLU A 292 -9.76 -15.67 -0.07
N GLY A 293 -9.32 -14.64 0.67
CA GLY A 293 -8.96 -14.77 2.09
C GLY A 293 -10.12 -15.26 2.95
N LEU A 294 -11.33 -14.76 2.70
CA LEU A 294 -12.55 -15.20 3.38
C LEU A 294 -12.88 -16.67 3.05
N ILE A 295 -12.85 -17.06 1.78
CA ILE A 295 -13.13 -18.45 1.35
C ILE A 295 -12.10 -19.42 1.94
N LYS A 296 -10.82 -19.06 1.94
CA LYS A 296 -9.75 -19.83 2.59
C LYS A 296 -10.08 -20.11 4.06
N GLN A 297 -10.44 -19.08 4.83
CA GLN A 297 -10.80 -19.23 6.24
C GLN A 297 -12.02 -20.13 6.47
N LEU A 298 -13.03 -20.04 5.60
CA LEU A 298 -14.21 -20.90 5.69
C LEU A 298 -13.91 -22.37 5.37
N LEU A 299 -13.06 -22.63 4.38
CA LEU A 299 -12.61 -23.96 4.02
C LEU A 299 -11.79 -24.62 5.12
N GLU A 300 -10.81 -23.90 5.69
CA GLU A 300 -9.95 -24.38 6.78
C GLU A 300 -10.76 -24.77 8.02
N ARG A 301 -11.80 -23.99 8.33
CA ARG A 301 -12.70 -24.24 9.47
C ARG A 301 -13.77 -25.29 9.19
N LYS A 302 -13.93 -25.72 7.93
CA LYS A 302 -14.94 -26.71 7.48
C LYS A 302 -16.39 -26.31 7.84
N ILE A 303 -16.69 -25.02 7.94
CA ILE A 303 -18.03 -24.54 8.31
C ILE A 303 -18.90 -24.47 7.05
N LYS A 304 -20.01 -25.22 7.05
CA LYS A 304 -21.00 -25.24 5.96
C LYS A 304 -22.32 -24.67 6.44
N ALA A 305 -22.38 -23.36 6.64
CA ALA A 305 -23.60 -22.64 6.98
C ALA A 305 -23.87 -21.52 5.96
N PRO A 306 -25.15 -21.14 5.71
CA PRO A 306 -25.50 -20.06 4.81
C PRO A 306 -24.75 -18.76 5.12
N LEU A 307 -24.15 -18.17 4.10
CA LEU A 307 -23.39 -16.94 4.20
C LEU A 307 -24.29 -15.71 4.02
N LYS A 308 -24.20 -14.78 4.96
CA LYS A 308 -24.92 -13.51 4.94
C LYS A 308 -23.93 -12.36 5.05
N LEU A 309 -23.89 -11.51 4.03
CA LEU A 309 -23.07 -10.30 4.01
C LEU A 309 -23.93 -9.10 4.44
N VAL A 310 -23.38 -8.24 5.28
CA VAL A 310 -24.07 -7.06 5.82
C VAL A 310 -23.50 -5.80 5.21
N ALA A 311 -24.36 -5.00 4.56
CA ALA A 311 -24.08 -3.63 4.15
C ALA A 311 -24.73 -2.67 5.15
N CYS A 312 -23.91 -1.89 5.84
CA CYS A 312 -24.28 -1.24 7.11
C CYS A 312 -24.90 0.14 6.94
N ASP A 313 -24.63 0.75 5.79
CA ASP A 313 -25.26 1.96 5.30
C ASP A 313 -25.17 2.00 3.78
N THR A 314 -25.70 3.06 3.18
CA THR A 314 -25.73 3.25 1.73
C THR A 314 -24.34 3.31 1.10
N GLY A 315 -23.33 3.82 1.82
CA GLY A 315 -21.95 3.89 1.34
C GLY A 315 -21.27 2.52 1.27
N ALA A 316 -21.62 1.60 2.16
CA ALA A 316 -21.07 0.23 2.19
C ALA A 316 -21.65 -0.69 1.10
N ILE A 317 -22.78 -0.32 0.46
CA ILE A 317 -23.51 -1.18 -0.49
C ILE A 317 -22.63 -1.65 -1.66
N PRO A 318 -21.99 -0.76 -2.46
CA PRO A 318 -21.26 -1.18 -3.65
C PRO A 318 -20.11 -2.15 -3.31
N ARG A 319 -19.42 -1.89 -2.20
CA ARG A 319 -18.33 -2.72 -1.69
C ARG A 319 -18.81 -4.11 -1.28
N THR A 320 -19.90 -4.16 -0.52
CA THR A 320 -20.49 -5.42 -0.05
C THR A 320 -20.99 -6.26 -1.23
N GLN A 321 -21.63 -5.64 -2.22
CA GLN A 321 -22.08 -6.30 -3.45
C GLN A 321 -20.91 -6.86 -4.27
N LYS A 322 -19.82 -6.10 -4.39
CA LYS A 322 -18.62 -6.54 -5.12
C LYS A 322 -17.93 -7.71 -4.42
N LEU A 323 -17.78 -7.64 -3.09
CA LEU A 323 -17.29 -8.75 -2.27
C LEU A 323 -18.18 -10.00 -2.44
N ALA A 324 -19.51 -9.83 -2.39
CA ALA A 324 -20.48 -10.90 -2.64
C ALA A 324 -20.28 -11.58 -4.01
N SER A 325 -20.15 -10.78 -5.07
CA SER A 325 -19.89 -11.28 -6.42
C SER A 325 -18.62 -12.12 -6.46
N ASN A 326 -17.51 -11.59 -5.92
CA ASN A 326 -16.23 -12.30 -5.92
C ASN A 326 -16.27 -13.59 -5.08
N ILE A 327 -17.01 -13.62 -3.97
CA ILE A 327 -17.22 -14.85 -3.21
C ILE A 327 -17.95 -15.90 -4.05
N LEU A 328 -18.99 -15.53 -4.81
CA LEU A 328 -19.73 -16.49 -5.66
C LEU A 328 -18.88 -17.02 -6.83
N PHE A 329 -17.94 -16.22 -7.34
CA PHE A 329 -17.13 -16.55 -8.51
C PHE A 329 -15.70 -17.01 -8.20
N ALA A 330 -15.26 -16.95 -6.94
CA ALA A 330 -13.96 -17.47 -6.53
C ALA A 330 -13.80 -18.95 -6.89
N GLU A 331 -12.62 -19.34 -7.38
CA GLU A 331 -12.33 -20.68 -7.92
C GLU A 331 -12.66 -21.79 -6.92
N LYS A 332 -12.35 -21.58 -5.64
CA LYS A 332 -12.57 -22.54 -4.54
C LYS A 332 -13.84 -22.26 -3.74
N SER A 333 -14.77 -21.47 -4.26
CA SER A 333 -15.99 -21.13 -3.54
C SER A 333 -16.88 -22.34 -3.31
N ILE A 334 -17.31 -22.53 -2.06
CA ILE A 334 -18.32 -23.53 -1.67
C ILE A 334 -19.74 -22.97 -1.71
N TYR A 335 -19.91 -21.69 -2.07
CA TYR A 335 -21.17 -20.98 -2.04
C TYR A 335 -21.73 -20.76 -3.45
N ASN A 336 -22.88 -21.38 -3.72
CA ASN A 336 -23.68 -21.11 -4.93
C ASN A 336 -24.75 -20.04 -4.72
N SER A 337 -25.03 -19.68 -3.45
CA SER A 337 -25.99 -18.66 -3.05
C SER A 337 -25.49 -17.97 -1.78
N ILE A 338 -25.66 -16.65 -1.71
CA ILE A 338 -25.36 -15.81 -0.55
C ILE A 338 -26.51 -14.81 -0.35
N GLN A 339 -26.69 -14.34 0.87
CA GLN A 339 -27.67 -13.30 1.16
C GLN A 339 -26.99 -11.98 1.51
N LEU A 340 -27.47 -10.88 0.93
CA LEU A 340 -27.07 -9.53 1.26
C LEU A 340 -28.13 -8.89 2.14
N ILE A 341 -27.72 -8.39 3.30
CA ILE A 341 -28.56 -7.69 4.26
C ILE A 341 -28.20 -6.22 4.18
N TYR A 342 -29.20 -5.39 3.91
CA TYR A 342 -29.03 -3.95 3.81
C TYR A 342 -29.60 -3.32 5.07
N MET A 343 -28.74 -2.72 5.87
CA MET A 343 -29.13 -1.98 7.06
C MET A 343 -29.39 -0.52 6.71
N GLU A 344 -30.36 0.07 7.41
CA GLU A 344 -30.64 1.49 7.38
C GLU A 344 -30.50 2.06 8.78
N LYS A 345 -29.90 3.24 8.88
CA LYS A 345 -29.63 3.93 10.13
C LYS A 345 -30.22 5.33 10.07
N LYS A 346 -31.12 5.64 11.01
CA LYS A 346 -31.52 7.03 11.26
C LYS A 346 -30.45 7.68 12.13
N ARG A 347 -29.96 8.83 11.68
CA ARG A 347 -28.89 9.58 12.35
C ARG A 347 -29.41 10.94 12.75
N ILE A 348 -29.00 11.41 13.93
CA ILE A 348 -29.10 12.83 14.30
C ILE A 348 -27.94 13.59 13.67
N SER A 349 -26.73 13.01 13.73
CA SER A 349 -25.51 13.57 13.15
C SER A 349 -24.50 12.46 12.83
N ALA A 350 -23.34 12.81 12.26
CA ALA A 350 -22.28 11.84 11.96
C ALA A 350 -21.83 11.11 13.26
N GLY A 351 -21.91 9.78 13.27
CA GLY A 351 -21.56 8.95 14.43
C GLY A 351 -22.66 8.81 15.50
N ILE A 352 -23.73 9.61 15.46
CA ILE A 352 -24.86 9.54 16.40
C ILE A 352 -26.09 8.96 15.69
N VAL A 353 -26.33 7.66 15.93
CA VAL A 353 -27.43 6.87 15.36
C VAL A 353 -28.54 6.74 16.39
N THR A 354 -29.78 7.05 16.01
CA THR A 354 -30.98 6.92 16.87
C THR A 354 -31.69 5.60 16.69
N ASP A 355 -31.75 5.10 15.46
CA ASP A 355 -32.45 3.87 15.12
C ASP A 355 -31.68 3.11 14.03
N THR A 356 -31.77 1.78 14.07
CA THR A 356 -31.12 0.87 13.13
C THR A 356 -32.07 -0.26 12.78
N ALA A 357 -32.33 -0.46 11.49
CA ALA A 357 -33.24 -1.47 10.99
C ALA A 357 -32.66 -2.23 9.80
N ILE A 358 -33.25 -3.39 9.48
CA ILE A 358 -32.99 -4.11 8.23
C ILE A 358 -33.98 -3.59 7.18
N ALA A 359 -33.49 -2.83 6.20
CA ALA A 359 -34.31 -2.27 5.14
C ALA A 359 -34.74 -3.33 4.12
N LYS A 360 -33.79 -4.17 3.66
CA LYS A 360 -34.07 -5.25 2.72
C LYS A 360 -33.07 -6.40 2.84
N ILE A 361 -33.46 -7.56 2.36
CA ILE A 361 -32.60 -8.73 2.19
C ILE A 361 -32.72 -9.23 0.75
N GLU A 362 -31.59 -9.46 0.10
CA GLU A 362 -31.52 -10.05 -1.23
C GLU A 362 -30.79 -11.39 -1.17
N GLU A 363 -31.26 -12.38 -1.93
CA GLU A 363 -30.54 -13.61 -2.21
C GLU A 363 -29.89 -13.49 -3.59
N TRP A 364 -28.58 -13.66 -3.62
CA TRP A 364 -27.76 -13.67 -4.83
C TRP A 364 -27.32 -15.09 -5.13
N LYS A 365 -27.78 -15.63 -6.25
CA LYS A 365 -27.49 -17.01 -6.67
C LYS A 365 -26.71 -17.01 -7.98
N ARG A 366 -25.58 -17.72 -8.01
CA ARG A 366 -24.78 -17.90 -9.22
C ARG A 366 -25.54 -18.70 -10.27
N ARG A 367 -25.55 -18.22 -11.51
CA ARG A 367 -26.14 -18.89 -12.68
C ARG A 367 -25.16 -18.78 -13.86
N GLY A 368 -24.29 -19.78 -14.02
CA GLY A 368 -23.22 -19.72 -15.01
C GLY A 368 -22.25 -18.56 -14.70
N LYS A 369 -22.19 -17.57 -15.60
CA LYS A 369 -21.40 -16.34 -15.47
C LYS A 369 -22.16 -15.14 -14.90
N SER A 370 -23.46 -15.28 -14.60
CA SER A 370 -24.30 -14.19 -14.09
C SER A 370 -24.84 -14.48 -12.67
N ILE A 371 -25.42 -13.45 -12.06
CA ILE A 371 -26.04 -13.53 -10.73
C ILE A 371 -27.55 -13.30 -10.89
N ARG A 372 -28.35 -14.23 -10.37
CA ARG A 372 -29.79 -14.04 -10.20
C ARG A 372 -30.06 -13.45 -8.81
N ILE A 373 -30.75 -12.32 -8.78
CA ILE A 373 -31.13 -11.61 -7.54
C ILE A 373 -32.60 -11.89 -7.22
N LYS A 374 -32.90 -12.20 -5.96
CA LYS A 374 -34.27 -12.39 -5.46
C LYS A 374 -34.45 -11.65 -4.13
N ASN A 375 -35.50 -10.84 -4.02
CA ASN A 375 -35.86 -10.22 -2.75
C ASN A 375 -36.40 -11.25 -1.76
N ILE A 376 -35.90 -11.20 -0.53
CA ILE A 376 -36.33 -12.03 0.59
C ILE A 376 -37.12 -11.16 1.57
N LYS A 377 -38.28 -11.67 2.01
CA LYS A 377 -39.11 -10.98 3.00
C LYS A 377 -38.33 -10.82 4.31
N VAL A 378 -38.22 -9.59 4.80
CA VAL A 378 -37.61 -9.29 6.10
C VAL A 378 -38.52 -9.81 7.20
N SER A 379 -37.97 -10.64 8.10
CA SER A 379 -38.67 -11.10 9.28
C SER A 379 -38.76 -9.97 10.31
N GLN A 380 -39.91 -9.85 10.99
CA GLN A 380 -40.06 -8.96 12.14
C GLN A 380 -39.52 -9.57 13.45
N LYS A 381 -39.18 -10.87 13.43
CA LYS A 381 -38.68 -11.64 14.57
C LYS A 381 -37.26 -12.15 14.31
N PRO A 382 -36.45 -12.40 15.35
CA PRO A 382 -35.16 -13.06 15.23
C PRO A 382 -35.24 -14.39 14.48
N VAL A 383 -34.20 -14.71 13.71
CA VAL A 383 -34.11 -15.90 12.86
C VAL A 383 -33.09 -16.88 13.45
N PHE A 384 -33.58 -17.97 14.04
CA PHE A 384 -32.79 -18.98 14.77
C PHE A 384 -32.13 -20.05 13.87
N LYS A 385 -31.74 -19.71 12.64
CA LYS A 385 -31.03 -20.64 11.75
C LYS A 385 -29.53 -20.45 11.90
N ASN A 386 -28.77 -21.54 11.84
CA ASN A 386 -27.31 -21.49 11.80
C ASN A 386 -26.85 -20.70 10.57
N THR A 387 -26.08 -19.64 10.78
CA THR A 387 -25.63 -18.74 9.71
C THR A 387 -24.21 -18.24 9.97
N ILE A 388 -23.53 -17.88 8.89
CA ILE A 388 -22.29 -17.12 8.95
C ILE A 388 -22.63 -15.66 8.63
N ILE A 389 -22.23 -14.75 9.51
CA ILE A 389 -22.39 -13.31 9.30
C ILE A 389 -21.04 -12.73 8.90
N VAL A 390 -21.01 -12.08 7.74
CA VAL A 390 -19.85 -11.34 7.25
C VAL A 390 -20.20 -9.87 7.27
N TYR A 391 -19.47 -9.11 8.07
CA TYR A 391 -19.54 -7.67 8.13
C TYR A 391 -18.39 -7.11 7.28
N SER A 392 -18.69 -6.27 6.29
CA SER A 392 -17.67 -5.63 5.46
C SER A 392 -17.69 -4.13 5.67
N ASP A 393 -16.51 -3.54 5.82
CA ASP A 393 -16.33 -2.09 5.87
C ASP A 393 -15.12 -1.67 5.03
N ASP A 394 -14.93 -0.37 4.88
CA ASP A 394 -13.74 0.17 4.22
C ASP A 394 -12.51 0.10 5.11
N MET A 395 -12.69 0.48 6.36
CA MET A 395 -11.62 0.52 7.34
C MET A 395 -12.13 0.22 8.74
N ILE A 396 -11.24 -0.35 9.55
CA ILE A 396 -11.42 -0.43 11.00
C ILE A 396 -10.63 0.69 11.65
N ASP A 397 -11.33 1.64 12.27
CA ASP A 397 -10.72 2.77 12.98
C ASP A 397 -10.81 2.61 14.51
N THR A 398 -11.96 2.95 15.11
CA THR A 398 -12.21 2.77 16.55
C THR A 398 -12.94 1.47 16.90
N GLY A 399 -13.54 0.81 15.90
CA GLY A 399 -14.38 -0.39 16.07
C GLY A 399 -15.79 -0.11 16.62
N GLY A 400 -16.11 1.12 17.02
CA GLY A 400 -17.36 1.42 17.73
C GLY A 400 -18.64 1.29 16.89
N THR A 401 -18.61 1.70 15.62
CA THR A 401 -19.78 1.53 14.71
C THR A 401 -20.03 0.05 14.42
N ALA A 402 -18.97 -0.67 14.05
CA ALA A 402 -19.02 -2.09 13.77
C ALA A 402 -19.49 -2.93 14.97
N GLU A 403 -19.08 -2.59 16.20
CA GLU A 403 -19.58 -3.22 17.42
C GLU A 403 -21.11 -3.13 17.53
N LYS A 404 -21.68 -1.93 17.35
CA LYS A 404 -23.13 -1.70 17.47
C LYS A 404 -23.91 -2.48 16.41
N ASP A 405 -23.42 -2.44 15.17
CA ASP A 405 -24.07 -3.11 14.06
C ASP A 405 -23.99 -4.64 14.17
N LEU A 406 -22.82 -5.16 14.56
CA LEU A 406 -22.63 -6.59 14.76
C LEU A 406 -23.47 -7.10 15.94
N LYS A 407 -23.63 -6.31 17.01
CA LYS A 407 -24.57 -6.60 18.12
C LYS A 407 -26.01 -6.66 17.63
N PHE A 408 -26.45 -5.67 16.84
CA PHE A 408 -27.80 -5.65 16.27
C PHE A 408 -28.06 -6.87 15.37
N ILE A 409 -27.16 -7.16 14.43
CA ILE A 409 -27.29 -8.32 13.53
C ILE A 409 -27.20 -9.65 14.29
N SER A 410 -26.36 -9.75 15.32
CA SER A 410 -26.31 -10.93 16.18
C SER A 410 -27.62 -11.14 16.94
N GLY A 411 -28.30 -10.07 17.36
CA GLY A 411 -29.63 -10.16 17.96
C GLY A 411 -30.70 -10.65 16.96
N PHE A 412 -30.57 -10.29 15.69
CA PHE A 412 -31.48 -10.76 14.64
C PHE A 412 -31.16 -12.18 14.14
N TYR A 413 -29.89 -12.62 14.19
CA TYR A 413 -29.44 -13.98 13.88
C TYR A 413 -28.72 -14.61 15.08
N PRO A 414 -29.45 -15.00 16.14
CA PRO A 414 -28.86 -15.45 17.41
C PRO A 414 -28.02 -16.74 17.28
N ASN A 415 -28.35 -17.62 16.32
CA ASN A 415 -27.61 -18.86 16.07
C ASN A 415 -26.45 -18.67 15.07
N CYS A 416 -25.83 -17.49 15.05
CA CYS A 416 -24.66 -17.24 14.22
C CYS A 416 -23.50 -18.14 14.68
N VAL A 417 -23.03 -19.01 13.78
CA VAL A 417 -21.95 -19.97 14.07
C VAL A 417 -20.56 -19.39 13.84
N LEU A 418 -20.47 -18.29 13.09
CA LEU A 418 -19.24 -17.57 12.83
C LEU A 418 -19.52 -16.13 12.40
N LYS A 419 -18.84 -15.18 13.04
CA LYS A 419 -18.83 -13.75 12.71
C LYS A 419 -17.48 -13.39 12.09
N ILE A 420 -17.50 -12.90 10.86
CA ILE A 420 -16.32 -12.45 10.15
C ILE A 420 -16.41 -10.94 9.96
N PHE A 421 -15.36 -10.21 10.30
CA PHE A 421 -15.21 -8.80 9.96
C PHE A 421 -14.18 -8.66 8.83
N VAL A 422 -14.53 -7.93 7.77
CA VAL A 422 -13.68 -7.74 6.59
C VAL A 422 -13.44 -6.25 6.39
N ALA A 423 -12.19 -5.83 6.28
CA ALA A 423 -11.86 -4.44 5.96
C ALA A 423 -10.57 -4.31 5.15
N THR A 424 -10.57 -3.35 4.23
CA THR A 424 -9.40 -3.03 3.39
C THR A 424 -8.29 -2.35 4.20
N HIS A 425 -8.65 -1.45 5.12
CA HIS A 425 -7.67 -0.64 5.86
C HIS A 425 -7.72 -0.86 7.39
N PRO A 426 -6.68 -1.44 7.99
CA PRO A 426 -6.55 -1.53 9.44
C PRO A 426 -6.00 -0.24 10.04
N VAL A 427 -6.83 0.82 10.14
CA VAL A 427 -6.41 2.12 10.71
C VAL A 427 -6.13 2.04 12.21
N LEU A 428 -7.00 1.37 12.95
CA LEU A 428 -6.83 1.04 14.37
C LEU A 428 -6.41 2.25 15.23
N SER A 429 -7.13 3.39 15.19
CA SER A 429 -6.77 4.59 15.97
C SER A 429 -6.75 4.37 17.49
N LYS A 430 -7.43 3.34 17.99
CA LYS A 430 -7.36 2.92 19.40
C LYS A 430 -6.46 1.69 19.64
N GLY A 431 -5.61 1.35 18.68
CA GLY A 431 -4.77 0.14 18.70
C GLY A 431 -5.61 -1.14 18.57
N PHE A 432 -5.08 -2.28 19.01
CA PHE A 432 -5.76 -3.58 18.91
C PHE A 432 -7.02 -3.71 19.77
N SER A 433 -7.28 -2.74 20.65
CA SER A 433 -8.58 -2.64 21.36
C SER A 433 -9.75 -2.47 20.39
N ALA A 434 -9.54 -1.84 19.22
CA ALA A 434 -10.57 -1.68 18.19
C ALA A 434 -11.03 -3.05 17.65
N ILE A 435 -10.11 -3.99 17.46
CA ILE A 435 -10.42 -5.36 17.04
C ILE A 435 -11.22 -6.07 18.13
N LYS A 436 -10.71 -6.07 19.37
CA LYS A 436 -11.40 -6.69 20.51
C LYS A 436 -12.82 -6.15 20.72
N ARG A 437 -13.01 -4.85 20.49
CA ARG A 437 -14.29 -4.16 20.66
C ARG A 437 -15.37 -4.63 19.70
N ILE A 438 -15.02 -4.96 18.45
CA ILE A 438 -16.01 -5.41 17.45
C ILE A 438 -16.65 -6.73 17.87
N GLY A 439 -15.84 -7.67 18.38
CA GLY A 439 -16.33 -8.97 18.84
C GLY A 439 -16.68 -9.94 17.71
N ALA A 440 -16.00 -9.83 16.57
CA ALA A 440 -15.99 -10.88 15.54
C ALA A 440 -15.03 -12.03 15.90
N ASP A 441 -15.28 -13.20 15.35
CA ASP A 441 -14.47 -14.41 15.56
C ASP A 441 -13.24 -14.46 14.64
N VAL A 442 -13.37 -13.86 13.45
CA VAL A 442 -12.34 -13.78 12.41
C VAL A 442 -12.31 -12.37 11.84
N TYR A 443 -11.13 -11.85 11.56
CA TYR A 443 -10.88 -10.55 10.94
C TYR A 443 -10.05 -10.78 9.67
N ILE A 444 -10.60 -10.45 8.50
CA ILE A 444 -9.89 -10.46 7.22
C ILE A 444 -9.51 -9.01 6.92
N LEU A 445 -8.22 -8.67 7.08
CA LEU A 445 -7.74 -7.30 6.99
C LEU A 445 -6.73 -7.16 5.85
N GLY A 446 -6.81 -6.09 5.08
CA GLY A 446 -5.82 -5.79 4.04
C GLY A 446 -4.46 -5.34 4.59
N ASN A 447 -3.39 -5.56 3.83
CA ASN A 447 -2.03 -5.10 4.16
C ASN A 447 -1.73 -3.63 3.77
N THR A 448 -2.76 -2.81 3.58
CA THR A 448 -2.62 -1.38 3.21
C THR A 448 -1.99 -0.52 4.30
N LEU A 449 -2.02 -0.98 5.55
CA LEU A 449 -1.39 -0.33 6.70
C LEU A 449 -0.73 -1.40 7.57
N LYS A 450 0.44 -1.08 8.15
CA LYS A 450 1.20 -2.01 9.01
C LYS A 450 1.07 -1.64 10.48
N TRP A 451 0.72 -2.63 11.30
CA TRP A 451 0.82 -2.58 12.75
C TRP A 451 1.70 -3.73 13.22
N GLU A 452 2.73 -3.44 14.02
CA GLU A 452 3.59 -4.47 14.58
C GLU A 452 2.78 -5.37 15.53
N GLY A 453 2.86 -6.69 15.33
CA GLY A 453 2.13 -7.70 16.10
C GLY A 453 0.67 -7.91 15.68
N LEU A 454 0.18 -7.28 14.61
CA LEU A 454 -1.20 -7.47 14.16
C LEU A 454 -1.46 -8.89 13.63
N GLU A 455 -0.47 -9.46 12.93
CA GLU A 455 -0.47 -10.85 12.47
C GLU A 455 -0.51 -11.87 13.63
N ASP A 456 -0.03 -11.49 14.82
CA ASP A 456 -0.06 -12.35 16.02
C ASP A 456 -1.41 -12.28 16.77
N VAL A 457 -2.30 -11.37 16.39
CA VAL A 457 -3.62 -11.24 17.02
C VAL A 457 -4.49 -12.43 16.60
N LYS A 458 -4.92 -13.22 17.58
CA LYS A 458 -5.78 -14.39 17.36
C LYS A 458 -7.01 -14.03 16.50
N GLY A 459 -7.19 -14.78 15.41
CA GLY A 459 -8.32 -14.63 14.50
C GLY A 459 -8.14 -13.56 13.43
N VAL A 460 -6.98 -12.87 13.37
CA VAL A 460 -6.65 -11.95 12.28
C VAL A 460 -5.95 -12.69 11.14
N GLU A 461 -6.44 -12.50 9.92
CA GLU A 461 -5.78 -12.90 8.67
C GLU A 461 -5.44 -11.61 7.90
N ILE A 462 -4.18 -11.44 7.54
CA ILE A 462 -3.74 -10.35 6.67
C ILE A 462 -3.75 -10.81 5.23
N VAL A 463 -4.48 -10.09 4.39
CA VAL A 463 -4.59 -10.34 2.95
C VAL A 463 -3.64 -9.40 2.21
N ASP A 464 -2.86 -9.97 1.29
CA ASP A 464 -1.92 -9.22 0.46
C ASP A 464 -2.57 -8.70 -0.81
N PHE A 465 -2.57 -7.37 -1.02
CA PHE A 465 -3.10 -6.73 -2.23
C PHE A 465 -2.07 -6.48 -3.34
N SER A 466 -0.88 -7.06 -3.22
CA SER A 466 0.14 -7.00 -4.27
C SER A 466 -0.35 -7.51 -5.63
N PRO A 467 -1.11 -8.62 -5.71
CA PRO A 467 -1.66 -9.09 -6.98
C PRO A 467 -2.63 -8.09 -7.61
N GLU A 468 -3.53 -7.48 -6.83
CA GLU A 468 -4.45 -6.43 -7.31
C GLU A 468 -3.70 -5.24 -7.89
N ILE A 469 -2.71 -4.73 -7.15
CA ILE A 469 -1.89 -3.60 -7.60
C ILE A 469 -1.18 -3.98 -8.91
N TYR A 470 -0.53 -5.13 -8.94
CA TYR A 470 0.24 -5.57 -10.10
C TYR A 470 -0.64 -5.81 -11.34
N ASN A 471 -1.81 -6.40 -11.17
CA ASN A 471 -2.75 -6.58 -12.28
C ASN A 471 -3.28 -5.22 -12.76
N PHE A 472 -3.57 -4.30 -11.85
CA PHE A 472 -4.05 -2.96 -12.19
C PHE A 472 -3.04 -2.15 -13.03
N ILE A 473 -1.74 -2.21 -12.71
CA ILE A 473 -0.70 -1.54 -13.52
C ILE A 473 -0.50 -2.22 -14.89
N GLY A 474 -0.81 -3.52 -14.98
CA GLY A 474 -0.66 -4.33 -16.20
C GLY A 474 -1.84 -4.19 -17.17
N LEU A 475 -2.98 -3.69 -16.72
CA LEU A 475 -4.09 -3.33 -17.60
C LEU A 475 -3.64 -2.16 -18.49
N SER A 476 -3.46 -2.45 -19.77
CA SER A 476 -3.49 -1.42 -20.80
C SER A 476 -4.74 -0.58 -20.57
N GLN A 477 -4.62 0.75 -20.56
CA GLN A 477 -5.77 1.60 -20.83
C GLN A 477 -6.19 1.29 -22.28
N GLU A 478 -6.98 0.24 -22.48
CA GLU A 478 -7.91 0.23 -23.60
C GLU A 478 -8.81 1.43 -23.32
N VAL A 479 -8.49 2.50 -24.02
CA VAL A 479 -9.24 3.74 -24.09
C VAL A 479 -10.64 3.36 -24.60
N ASP A 480 -11.66 3.56 -23.75
CA ASP A 480 -13.04 3.70 -24.23
C ASP A 480 -13.17 4.99 -25.06
#